data_AF-A0A081BI57-F1
#
_entry.id   AF-A0A081BI57-F1
#
_cell.length_a   1.000
_cell.length_b   1.000
_cell.length_c   1.000
_cell.angle_alpha   90.00
_cell.angle_beta   90.00
_cell.angle_gamma   90.00
#
_symmetry.space_group_name_H-M   'P 1'
#
loop_
_entity.id
_entity.type
_entity.pdbx_description
1 polymer ?
#
loop_
_entity_poly.entity_id
_entity_poly.type
_entity_poly.pdbx_seq_one_letter_code
_entity_poly.pdbx_strand_id
1 'polypeptide(L)' 'MDIRDTSQLKPYTLQFWGYDPEHIGQTQLLSRDVLVSEDTVAAMTSKKVPKYLRFVVKDGQALVIREDCVMSLWEQI' A
#
# COMPACT_ATOMS: atom_id res chain seq x y z
N MET A 1 19.74 3.68 7.96
CA MET A 1 18.49 4.29 7.47
C MET A 1 17.50 4.11 8.60
N ASP A 2 17.31 5.17 9.39
CA ASP A 2 16.62 5.15 10.69
C ASP A 2 15.10 5.02 10.51
N ILE A 3 14.48 4.09 11.24
CA ILE A 3 13.03 3.91 11.32
C ILE A 3 12.56 4.86 12.43
N ARG A 4 12.35 6.13 12.09
CA ARG A 4 11.84 7.14 13.02
C ARG A 4 10.88 8.08 12.32
N ASP A 5 9.72 7.57 11.91
CA ASP A 5 8.48 8.31 12.17
C ASP A 5 7.25 7.44 11.91
N THR A 6 6.68 6.86 12.97
CA THR A 6 5.34 6.24 12.90
C THR A 6 4.23 7.27 13.17
N SER A 7 4.57 8.54 13.45
CA SER A 7 3.60 9.57 13.88
C SER A 7 2.71 10.12 12.76
N GLN A 8 2.90 9.70 11.51
CA GLN A 8 2.12 10.19 10.35
C GLN A 8 1.39 9.08 9.57
N LEU A 9 1.25 7.89 10.15
CA LEU A 9 0.52 6.81 9.49
C LEU A 9 -1.00 7.01 9.63
N LYS A 10 -1.71 7.15 8.51
CA LYS A 10 -3.17 7.30 8.46
C LYS A 10 -3.83 6.04 7.86
N PRO A 11 -5.08 5.73 8.24
CA PRO A 11 -5.80 4.56 7.71
C PRO A 11 -6.33 4.81 6.29
N TYR A 12 -6.07 3.84 5.41
CA TYR A 12 -6.58 3.82 4.05
C TYR A 12 -7.08 2.41 3.71
N THR A 13 -7.97 2.35 2.72
CA THR A 13 -8.22 1.12 1.98
C THR A 13 -7.41 1.15 0.70
N LEU A 14 -6.61 0.10 0.49
CA LEU A 14 -5.79 -0.11 -0.69
C LEU A 14 -6.42 -1.18 -1.59
N GLN A 15 -6.52 -0.90 -2.89
CA GLN A 15 -6.78 -1.90 -3.91
C GLN A 15 -5.58 -2.14 -4.80
N PHE A 16 -5.29 -3.41 -5.06
CA PHE A 16 -4.15 -3.82 -5.86
C PHE A 16 -4.36 -5.17 -6.53
N TRP A 17 -3.67 -5.40 -7.65
CA TRP A 17 -3.59 -6.73 -8.26
C TRP A 17 -2.62 -7.62 -7.48
N GLY A 18 -3.06 -8.83 -7.16
CA GLY A 18 -2.23 -9.83 -6.49
C GLY A 18 -2.81 -11.24 -6.60
N TYR A 19 -2.11 -12.20 -6.02
CA TYR A 19 -2.61 -13.57 -5.89
C TYR A 19 -3.27 -13.75 -4.53
N ASP A 20 -4.41 -14.43 -4.53
CA ASP A 20 -5.02 -14.93 -3.31
C ASP A 20 -4.19 -16.10 -2.77
N PRO A 21 -3.74 -16.08 -1.51
CA PRO A 21 -3.11 -17.24 -0.89
C PRO A 21 -4.03 -18.49 -0.90
N GLU A 22 -5.35 -18.29 -0.88
CA GLU A 22 -6.33 -19.38 -0.88
C GLU A 22 -6.69 -19.86 -2.30
N HIS A 23 -6.43 -19.04 -3.32
CA HIS A 23 -6.76 -19.32 -4.73
C HIS A 23 -5.59 -18.94 -5.66
N ILE A 24 -4.51 -19.70 -5.59
CA ILE A 24 -3.22 -19.44 -6.27
C ILE A 24 -3.32 -19.53 -7.83
N GLY A 25 -4.50 -19.79 -8.39
CA GLY A 25 -4.68 -20.02 -9.83
C GLY A 25 -4.69 -18.76 -10.71
N GLN A 26 -4.95 -17.58 -10.15
CA GLN A 26 -5.12 -16.36 -10.94
C GLN A 26 -4.82 -15.08 -10.15
N THR A 27 -4.45 -14.02 -10.87
CA THR A 27 -4.41 -12.68 -10.31
C THR A 27 -5.83 -12.16 -10.11
N GLN A 28 -6.08 -11.52 -8.97
CA GLN A 28 -7.35 -10.89 -8.66
C GLN A 28 -7.16 -9.50 -8.07
N LEU A 29 -8.20 -8.69 -8.13
CA LEU A 29 -8.23 -7.39 -7.49
C LEU A 29 -8.50 -7.59 -6.00
N LEU A 30 -7.49 -7.29 -5.17
CA LEU A 30 -7.54 -7.43 -3.72
C LEU A 30 -7.80 -6.08 -3.07
N SER A 31 -8.56 -6.07 -1.98
CA SER A 31 -8.75 -4.91 -1.11
C SER A 31 -8.15 -5.20 0.26
N ARG A 32 -7.39 -4.26 0.84
CA ARG A 32 -6.81 -4.42 2.17
C ARG A 32 -6.76 -3.11 2.94
N ASP A 33 -7.10 -3.18 4.21
CA ASP A 33 -6.89 -2.08 5.16
C ASP A 33 -5.39 -1.93 5.43
N VAL A 34 -4.87 -0.72 5.24
CA VAL A 34 -3.47 -0.39 5.45
C VAL A 34 -3.32 0.95 6.16
N LEU A 35 -2.19 1.13 6.82
CA LEU A 35 -1.70 2.41 7.27
C LEU A 35 -0.65 2.93 6.27
N VAL A 36 -0.76 4.21 5.94
CA VAL A 36 0.04 4.84 4.89
C VAL A 36 0.63 6.14 5.41
N SER A 37 1.90 6.37 5.09
CA SER A 37 2.60 7.63 5.41
C SER A 37 2.24 8.72 4.39
N GLU A 38 2.28 9.99 4.81
CA GLU A 38 2.11 11.12 3.89
C GLU A 38 3.13 11.07 2.74
N ASP A 39 4.37 10.62 3.01
CA ASP A 39 5.40 10.41 1.99
C ASP A 39 4.97 9.40 0.90
N THR A 40 4.34 8.28 1.30
CA THR A 40 3.83 7.30 0.33
C THR A 40 2.70 7.89 -0.52
N VAL A 41 1.81 8.68 0.07
CA VAL A 41 0.72 9.37 -0.66
C VAL A 41 1.28 10.41 -1.63
N ALA A 42 2.24 11.21 -1.17
CA ALA A 42 2.94 12.18 -2.01
C ALA A 42 3.71 11.49 -3.15
N ALA A 43 4.33 10.35 -2.88
CA ALA A 43 5.03 9.56 -3.88
C ALA A 43 4.10 9.08 -5.00
N MET A 44 2.89 8.64 -4.68
CA MET A 44 1.87 8.17 -5.66
C MET A 44 1.36 9.27 -6.59
N THR A 45 1.45 10.54 -6.19
CA THR A 45 1.02 11.70 -7.00
C THR A 45 2.19 12.41 -7.68
N SER A 46 3.42 11.98 -7.41
CA SER A 46 4.63 12.60 -7.94
C SER A 46 4.90 12.22 -9.40
N LYS A 47 5.65 13.05 -10.14
CA LYS A 47 6.13 12.72 -11.50
C LYS A 47 7.16 11.58 -11.53
N LYS A 48 7.70 11.20 -10.38
CA LYS A 48 8.73 10.16 -10.21
C LYS A 48 8.30 9.21 -9.12
N VAL A 49 7.18 8.52 -9.37
CA VAL A 49 6.68 7.50 -8.46
C VAL A 49 7.77 6.42 -8.28
N PRO A 50 8.09 6.02 -7.05
CA PRO A 50 8.98 4.90 -6.81
C PRO A 50 8.39 3.61 -7.37
N LYS A 51 9.23 2.78 -7.99
CA LYS A 51 8.81 1.48 -8.54
C LYS A 51 8.05 0.61 -7.54
N TYR A 52 8.33 0.75 -6.24
CA TYR A 52 7.65 0.03 -5.17
C TYR A 52 7.16 1.00 -4.10
N LEU A 53 5.89 0.85 -3.73
CA LEU A 53 5.23 1.58 -2.67
C LEU A 53 5.13 0.69 -1.43
N ARG A 54 5.28 1.30 -0.25
CA ARG A 54 5.25 0.61 1.04
C ARG A 54 4.01 1.03 1.83
N PHE A 55 3.27 0.03 2.27
CA PHE A 55 2.08 0.12 3.10
C PHE A 55 2.31 -0.68 4.39
N VAL A 56 1.58 -0.40 5.46
CA VAL A 56 1.64 -1.17 6.70
C VAL A 56 0.29 -1.84 6.93
N VAL A 57 0.23 -3.17 7.03
CA VAL A 57 -1.04 -3.86 7.35
C VAL A 57 -1.24 -3.91 8.88
N LYS A 58 -2.47 -4.24 9.33
CA LYS A 58 -2.90 -4.18 10.76
C LYS A 58 -1.90 -4.80 11.76
N ASP A 59 -1.16 -5.83 11.37
CA ASP A 59 -0.18 -6.49 12.25
C ASP A 59 1.20 -5.80 12.27
N GLY A 60 1.31 -4.57 11.79
CA GLY A 60 2.56 -3.81 11.68
C GLY A 60 3.50 -4.30 10.58
N GLN A 61 3.09 -5.32 9.81
CA GLN A 61 3.89 -5.86 8.71
C GLN A 61 3.89 -4.92 7.52
N ALA A 62 5.05 -4.81 6.85
CA ALA A 62 5.17 -4.04 5.63
C ALA A 62 4.63 -4.84 4.44
N LEU A 63 3.71 -4.22 3.71
CA LEU A 63 3.24 -4.68 2.41
C LEU A 63 3.90 -3.83 1.33
N VAL A 64 4.68 -4.46 0.46
CA VAL A 64 5.40 -3.78 -0.63
C VAL A 64 4.77 -4.18 -1.95
N ILE A 65 4.26 -3.20 -2.69
CA ILE A 65 3.54 -3.43 -3.95
C ILE A 65 4.19 -2.57 -5.03
N ARG A 66 4.34 -3.13 -6.24
CA ARG A 66 4.84 -2.39 -7.40
C ARG A 66 3.80 -1.34 -7.80
N GLU A 67 4.23 -0.15 -8.19
CA GLU A 67 3.30 0.98 -8.45
C GLU A 67 2.19 0.63 -9.45
N ASP A 68 2.49 -0.16 -10.49
CA ASP A 68 1.58 -0.55 -11.57
C ASP A 68 0.55 -1.61 -11.14
N CYS A 69 0.75 -2.23 -9.97
CA CYS A 69 -0.22 -3.11 -9.35
C CYS A 69 -1.22 -2.36 -8.46
N VAL A 70 -0.93 -1.11 -8.05
CA VAL A 70 -1.82 -0.32 -7.21
C VAL A 70 -2.91 0.32 -8.07
N MET A 71 -4.17 -0.01 -7.80
CA MET A 71 -5.31 0.47 -8.57
C MET A 71 -5.96 1.68 -7.94
N SER A 72 -6.11 1.68 -6.61
CA SER A 72 -6.67 2.81 -5.89
C SER A 72 -6.26 2.78 -4.42
N LEU A 73 -6.24 3.97 -3.83
CA LEU A 73 -5.97 4.19 -2.41
C LEU A 73 -6.92 5.30 -1.96
N TRP A 74 -7.70 5.07 -0.90
CA TRP A 74 -8.63 6.08 -0.38
C TRP A 74 -8.70 6.06 1.14
N GLU A 75 -8.91 7.23 1.73
CA GLU A 75 -8.97 7.42 3.18
C GLU A 75 -10.22 6.73 3.75
N GLN A 76 -10.05 6.11 4.92
CA GLN A 76 -11.18 5.62 5.70
C GLN A 76 -11.75 6.80 6.50
N ILE A 77 -13.03 7.14 6.26
CA ILE A 77 -13.77 8.20 6.96
C ILE A 77 -14.20 7.71 8.35
#